data_AF-E3M9Y1-F1
#
_entry.id   AF-E3M9Y1-F1
#
_cell.length_a   1.000
_cell.length_b   1.000
_cell.length_c   1.000
_cell.angle_alpha   90.00
_cell.angle_beta   90.00
_cell.angle_gamma   90.00
#
_symmetry.space_group_name_H-M   'P 1'
#
loop_
_entity.id
_entity.type
_entity.pdbx_description
1 polymer ?
#
loop_
_entity_poly.entity_id
_entity_poly.type
_entity_poly.pdbx_seq_one_letter_code
_entity_poly.pdbx_strand_id
1 'polypeptide(L)' 'MGVGMGVAMMMQQAGALVGAAPPPPEAAEIQSQIRKAKAEGRTVTMVNGALYFDYQLVARIPPHYDIRL' A
#
# COMPACT_ATOMS: atom_id res chain seq x y z
N MET A 1 -2.32 -24.22 -34.79
CA MET A 1 -1.71 -24.19 -33.43
C MET A 1 -0.92 -22.89 -33.29
N GLY A 2 -1.48 -21.78 -32.79
CA GLY A 2 -0.68 -20.54 -32.72
C GLY A 2 -1.36 -19.28 -32.19
N VAL A 3 -2.70 -19.19 -32.18
CA VAL A 3 -3.39 -17.95 -31.77
C VAL A 3 -3.64 -17.91 -30.25
N GLY A 4 -3.81 -19.05 -29.59
CA GLY A 4 -4.14 -19.12 -28.15
C GLY A 4 -2.99 -18.75 -27.21
N MET A 5 -1.74 -18.94 -27.62
CA MET A 5 -0.57 -18.65 -26.77
C MET A 5 -0.32 -17.14 -26.61
N GLY A 6 -0.58 -16.34 -27.64
CA GLY A 6 -0.42 -14.87 -27.56
C GLY A 6 -1.43 -14.21 -26.63
N VAL A 7 -2.69 -14.68 -26.66
CA VAL A 7 -3.76 -14.18 -25.78
C VAL A 7 -3.51 -14.56 -24.33
N ALA A 8 -3.01 -15.78 -24.08
CA ALA A 8 -2.67 -16.24 -22.73
C ALA A 8 -1.56 -15.38 -22.09
N MET A 9 -0.51 -15.03 -22.86
CA MET A 9 0.56 -14.14 -22.38
C MET A 9 0.06 -12.71 -22.09
N MET A 10 -0.82 -12.17 -22.95
CA MET A 10 -1.39 -10.84 -22.73
C MET A 10 -2.25 -10.78 -21.46
N MET A 11 -3.04 -11.82 -21.20
CA MET A 11 -3.85 -11.93 -19.97
C MET A 11 -2.97 -12.10 -18.72
N GLN A 12 -1.87 -12.85 -18.82
CA GLN A 12 -0.94 -13.01 -17.72
C GLN A 12 -0.22 -11.70 -17.37
N GLN A 13 0.15 -10.91 -18.38
CA GLN A 13 0.74 -9.58 -18.17
C GLN A 13 -0.28 -8.57 -17.60
N ALA A 14 -1.52 -8.59 -18.09
CA ALA A 14 -2.58 -7.76 -17.53
C ALA A 14 -2.87 -8.12 -16.06
N GLY A 15 -2.92 -9.42 -15.72
CA GLY A 15 -3.06 -9.88 -14.33
C GLY A 15 -1.87 -9.51 -13.46
N ALA A 16 -0.65 -9.52 -13.99
CA ALA A 16 0.55 -9.11 -13.27
C ALA A 16 0.57 -7.61 -12.95
N LEU A 17 0.07 -6.76 -13.84
CA LEU A 17 -0.03 -5.31 -13.62
C LEU A 17 -1.19 -4.95 -12.68
N VAL A 18 -2.30 -5.69 -12.72
CA VAL A 18 -3.46 -5.49 -11.83
C VAL A 18 -3.20 -6.04 -10.42
N GLY A 19 -2.39 -7.10 -10.30
CA GLY A 19 -2.01 -7.72 -9.03
C GLY A 19 -0.75 -7.12 -8.39
N ALA A 20 -0.06 -6.21 -9.08
CA ALA A 20 1.07 -5.50 -8.50
C ALA A 20 0.54 -4.59 -7.38
N ALA A 21 0.87 -4.93 -6.14
CA ALA A 21 0.64 -4.04 -5.02
C ALA A 21 1.32 -2.69 -5.35
N PRO A 22 0.65 -1.55 -5.17
CA PRO A 22 1.28 -0.26 -5.37
C PRO A 22 2.58 -0.19 -4.56
N PRO A 23 3.61 0.51 -5.09
CA PRO A 23 4.87 0.62 -4.38
C PRO A 23 4.60 1.12 -2.95
N PRO A 24 5.29 0.56 -1.95
CA PRO A 24 5.09 0.99 -0.57
C PRO A 24 5.31 2.51 -0.49
N PRO A 25 4.41 3.25 0.18
CA PRO A 25 4.51 4.70 0.29
C PRO A 25 5.84 5.07 0.96
N GLU A 26 6.46 6.16 0.52
CA GLU A 26 7.71 6.64 1.11
C GLU A 26 7.51 7.04 2.58
N ALA A 27 8.54 6.87 3.41
CA ALA A 27 8.44 7.14 4.84
C ALA A 27 8.00 8.59 5.15
N ALA A 28 8.47 9.55 4.34
CA ALA A 28 8.09 10.96 4.47
C ALA A 28 6.59 11.20 4.21
N GLU A 29 6.02 10.46 3.26
CA GLU A 29 4.60 10.56 2.93
C GLU A 29 3.74 9.96 4.06
N ILE A 30 4.14 8.81 4.60
CA ILE A 30 3.47 8.20 5.76
C ILE A 30 3.46 9.15 6.96
N GLN A 31 4.59 9.81 7.26
CA GLN A 31 4.66 10.79 8.34
C GLN A 31 3.74 12.00 8.09
N SER A 32 3.68 12.49 6.84
CA SER A 32 2.79 13.58 6.47
C SER A 32 1.32 13.21 6.68
N GLN A 33 0.93 12.01 6.25
CA GLN A 33 -0.44 11.49 6.42
C GLN A 33 -0.79 11.31 7.91
N ILE A 34 0.12 10.78 8.73
CA ILE A 34 -0.09 10.65 10.18
C ILE A 34 -0.29 12.01 10.83
N ARG A 35 0.56 13.00 10.53
CA ARG A 35 0.42 14.36 11.10
C ARG A 35 -0.91 14.99 10.71
N LYS A 36 -1.32 14.85 9.45
CA LYS A 36 -2.61 15.34 8.97
C LYS A 36 -3.77 14.67 9.69
N ALA A 37 -3.78 13.34 9.77
CA ALA A 37 -4.82 12.60 10.47
C ALA A 37 -4.94 13.00 11.94
N LYS A 38 -3.80 13.14 12.64
CA LYS A 38 -3.76 13.64 14.02
C LYS A 38 -4.32 15.07 14.14
N ALA A 39 -3.95 15.97 13.24
CA ALA A 39 -4.44 17.35 13.21
C ALA A 39 -5.96 17.43 12.96
N GLU A 40 -6.51 16.48 12.22
CA GLU A 40 -7.95 16.34 11.97
C GLU A 40 -8.70 15.65 13.13
N GLY A 41 -8.01 15.23 14.20
CA GLY A 41 -8.61 14.53 15.33
C GLY A 41 -8.97 13.08 15.04
N ARG A 42 -8.42 12.48 13.98
CA ARG A 42 -8.68 11.09 13.59
C ARG A 42 -7.92 10.12 14.48
N THR A 43 -8.47 8.91 14.65
CA THR A 43 -7.80 7.86 15.40
C THR A 43 -6.71 7.24 14.55
N VAL A 44 -5.45 7.33 14.99
CA VAL A 44 -4.31 6.67 14.34
C VAL A 44 -3.92 5.43 15.15
N THR A 45 -3.94 4.26 14.52
CA THR A 45 -3.55 3.00 15.15
C THR A 45 -2.52 2.28 14.30
N MET A 46 -1.47 1.80 14.95
CA MET A 46 -0.45 0.97 14.30
C MET A 46 -0.37 -0.36 15.01
N VAL A 47 -0.61 -1.45 14.28
CA VAL A 47 -0.58 -2.82 14.81
C VAL A 47 0.02 -3.77 13.79
N ASN A 48 0.99 -4.60 14.20
CA ASN A 48 1.65 -5.59 13.34
C ASN A 48 2.16 -5.02 12.00
N GLY A 49 2.73 -3.81 12.02
CA GLY A 49 3.21 -3.12 10.82
C GLY A 49 2.11 -2.64 9.88
N ALA A 50 0.83 -2.67 10.27
CA ALA A 50 -0.26 -2.07 9.54
C ALA A 50 -0.71 -0.77 10.21
N LEU A 51 -0.84 0.28 9.39
CA LEU A 51 -1.29 1.61 9.80
C LEU A 51 -2.77 1.77 9.45
N TYR A 52 -3.55 2.17 10.45
CA TYR A 52 -4.98 2.39 10.34
C TYR A 52 -5.35 3.81 10.73
N PHE A 53 -6.25 4.43 9.97
CA PHE A 53 -6.95 5.65 10.37
C PHE A 53 -8.43 5.35 10.53
N ASP A 54 -9.00 5.65 11.70
CA ASP A 54 -10.39 5.33 12.05
C ASP A 54 -10.76 3.87 11.71
N TYR A 55 -9.85 2.96 12.07
CA TYR A 55 -9.97 1.52 11.83
C TYR A 55 -9.94 1.07 10.36
N GLN A 56 -9.67 1.97 9.41
CA GLN A 56 -9.45 1.64 8.00
C GLN A 56 -7.96 1.49 7.68
N LEU A 57 -7.59 0.43 6.96
CA LEU A 57 -6.20 0.17 6.56
C LEU A 57 -5.73 1.23 5.56
N VAL A 58 -4.65 1.92 5.89
CA VAL A 58 -4.05 2.98 5.05
C VAL A 58 -2.75 2.51 4.42
N ALA A 59 -1.89 1.86 5.19
CA ALA A 59 -0.60 1.40 4.70
C ALA A 59 -0.11 0.16 5.45
N ARG A 60 0.73 -0.62 4.78
CA ARG A 60 1.58 -1.63 5.41
C ARG A 60 2.99 -1.08 5.48
N ILE A 61 3.47 -0.84 6.69
CA ILE A 61 4.77 -0.27 6.99
C ILE A 61 5.84 -1.35 6.83
N PRO A 62 6.83 -1.17 5.95
CA PRO A 62 7.95 -2.09 5.84
C PRO A 62 8.75 -2.15 7.16
N PRO A 63 9.31 -3.30 7.55
CA PRO A 63 10.00 -3.46 8.84
C PRO A 63 11.22 -2.54 9.06
N HIS A 64 11.78 -1.99 7.98
CA HIS A 64 12.96 -1.13 8.00
C HIS A 64 12.60 0.37 8.09
N TYR A 65 11.32 0.74 8.14
CA TYR A 65 10.90 2.14 8.26
C TYR A 65 10.93 2.59 9.73
N ASP A 66 11.75 3.59 10.04
CA ASP A 66 11.71 4.29 11.34
C ASP A 66 10.61 5.37 11.30
N ILE A 67 9.42 5.02 11.79
CA ILE A 67 8.33 5.98 11.99
C ILE A 67 8.40 6.49 13.41
N ARG A 68 9.03 7.66 13.57
CA ARG A 68 8.99 8.43 14.82
C ARG A 68 7.62 9.08 14.95
N LEU A 69 6.75 8.48 15.76
CA LEU A 69 5.36 8.89 15.97
C LEU A 69 5.21 10.13 16.86
#